data_AF-A0A085LEY1-F1
#
_entry.id   AF-A0A085LEY1-F1
#
_cell.length_a   1.000
_cell.length_b   1.000
_cell.length_c   1.000
_cell.angle_alpha   90.00
_cell.angle_beta   90.00
_cell.angle_gamma   90.00
#
_symmetry.space_group_name_H-M   'P 1'
#
loop_
_entity.id
_entity.type
_entity.pdbx_description
1 polymer ?
#
loop_
_entity_poly.entity_id
_entity_poly.type
_entity_poly.pdbx_seq_one_letter_code
_entity_poly.pdbx_strand_id
1 'polypeptide(L)'
;MADRYYPEVGWSVERLVERVGVVGRVAAEREWEPARAHATERAVAEHPGSVLALGAGHASYTDPAQLARVRAALASVPHVVLVLPSTDREHALGVLRARSLAAKGTDWRPAGHDFLAEWFDDPGTRSLAHRTLVTGTEDPAASARRLAAALG
;
A
#
# COMPACT_ATOMS: atom_id res chain seq x y z
N MET A 1 -0.18 -6.49 11.49
CA MET A 1 0.90 -7.45 11.14
C MET A 1 2.22 -6.74 10.83
N ALA A 2 2.24 -5.72 9.98
CA ALA A 2 3.47 -4.97 9.68
C ALA A 2 4.16 -4.37 10.92
N ASP A 3 3.36 -3.89 11.88
CA ASP A 3 3.84 -3.26 13.12
C ASP A 3 4.83 -4.11 13.93
N ARG A 4 4.75 -5.44 13.80
CA ARG A 4 5.64 -6.36 14.51
C ARG A 4 7.07 -6.39 13.93
N TYR A 5 7.23 -6.01 12.66
CA TYR A 5 8.51 -6.05 11.95
C TYR A 5 9.27 -4.73 12.02
N TYR A 6 8.59 -3.61 12.26
CA TYR A 6 9.27 -2.31 12.34
C TYR A 6 10.38 -2.25 13.39
N PRO A 7 10.25 -2.87 14.60
CA PRO A 7 11.30 -2.84 15.60
C PRO A 7 12.63 -3.46 15.14
N GLU A 8 12.58 -4.42 14.21
CA GLU A 8 13.79 -5.08 13.66
C GLU A 8 14.72 -4.11 12.93
N VAL A 9 14.18 -2.97 12.47
CA VAL A 9 14.93 -1.89 11.82
C VAL A 9 14.84 -0.57 12.59
N GLY A 10 14.58 -0.65 13.90
CA GLY A 10 14.58 0.49 14.81
C GLY A 10 13.38 1.44 14.64
N TRP A 11 12.30 0.99 14.01
CA TRP A 11 11.07 1.76 13.84
C TRP A 11 9.92 1.25 14.70
N SER A 12 8.96 2.11 14.98
CA SER A 12 7.68 1.75 15.57
C SER A 12 6.60 2.75 15.14
N VAL A 13 5.33 2.43 15.40
CA VAL A 13 4.23 3.36 15.12
C VAL A 13 4.33 4.60 16.02
N GLU A 14 4.74 4.43 17.27
CA GLU A 14 4.98 5.53 18.22
C GLU A 14 6.07 6.47 17.70
N ARG A 15 7.17 5.91 17.20
CA ARG A 15 8.23 6.71 16.56
C ARG A 15 7.71 7.47 15.35
N LEU A 16 6.88 6.85 14.50
CA LEU A 16 6.25 7.56 13.39
C LEU A 16 5.41 8.74 13.90
N VAL A 17 4.58 8.54 14.93
CA VAL A 17 3.76 9.61 15.52
C VAL A 17 4.65 10.75 16.06
N GLU A 18 5.74 10.43 16.75
CA GLU A 18 6.72 11.42 17.21
C GLU A 18 7.31 12.20 16.03
N ARG A 19 7.78 11.50 14.99
CA ARG A 19 8.35 12.13 13.79
C ARG A 19 7.35 13.02 13.08
N VAL A 20 6.08 12.63 13.01
CA VAL A 20 5.02 13.47 12.44
C VAL A 20 4.90 14.80 13.21
N GLY A 21 5.06 14.79 14.53
CA GLY A 21 5.05 16.00 15.35
C GLY A 21 6.27 16.89 15.15
N VAL A 22 7.42 16.33 14.73
CA VAL A 22 8.69 17.06 14.57
C VAL A 22 8.89 17.57 13.13
N VAL A 23 8.70 16.71 12.14
CA VAL A 23 9.00 17.01 10.72
C VAL A 23 7.77 17.10 9.84
N GLY A 24 6.58 16.92 10.41
CA GLY A 24 5.33 16.84 9.66
C GLY A 24 5.11 15.47 9.03
N ARG A 25 3.85 15.21 8.66
CA ARG A 25 3.42 13.89 8.16
C ARG A 25 4.19 13.45 6.91
N VAL A 26 4.34 14.34 5.93
CA VAL A 26 4.96 13.97 4.64
C VAL A 26 6.40 13.51 4.83
N ALA A 27 7.22 14.29 5.52
CA ALA A 27 8.62 13.92 5.77
C ALA A 27 8.72 12.64 6.61
N ALA A 28 7.91 12.51 7.67
CA ALA A 28 7.89 11.32 8.51
C ALA A 28 7.53 10.04 7.71
N GLU A 29 6.57 10.12 6.77
CA GLU A 29 6.22 8.99 5.90
C GLU A 29 7.38 8.58 4.98
N ARG A 30 8.27 9.51 4.58
CA ARG A 30 9.46 9.18 3.77
C ARG A 30 10.56 8.57 4.60
N GLU A 31 10.80 9.11 5.80
CA GLU A 31 11.75 8.52 6.75
C GLU A 31 11.36 7.07 7.11
N TRP A 32 10.06 6.76 7.09
CA TRP A 32 9.52 5.45 7.44
C TRP A 32 9.53 4.42 6.28
N GLU A 33 9.87 4.83 5.05
CA GLU A 33 9.94 3.94 3.88
C GLU A 33 10.78 2.66 4.11
N PRO A 34 11.99 2.72 4.70
CA PRO A 34 12.79 1.52 4.94
C PRO A 34 12.10 0.49 5.85
N ALA A 35 11.31 0.95 6.81
CA ALA A 35 10.57 0.08 7.71
C ALA A 35 9.37 -0.58 7.02
N ARG A 36 8.69 0.14 6.13
CA ARG A 36 7.62 -0.45 5.30
C ARG A 36 8.18 -1.49 4.34
N ALA A 37 9.30 -1.21 3.68
CA ALA A 37 9.97 -2.18 2.80
C ALA A 37 10.38 -3.45 3.56
N HIS A 38 11.00 -3.29 4.73
CA HIS A 38 11.36 -4.41 5.61
C HIS A 38 10.14 -5.23 6.03
N ALA A 39 9.06 -4.58 6.46
CA ALA A 39 7.83 -5.28 6.84
C ALA A 39 7.23 -6.09 5.67
N THR A 40 7.30 -5.58 4.44
CA THR A 40 6.86 -6.32 3.25
C THR A 40 7.74 -7.55 2.99
N GLU A 41 9.07 -7.42 3.08
CA GLU A 41 10.00 -8.54 2.95
C GLU A 41 9.70 -9.65 3.96
N ARG A 42 9.57 -9.28 5.25
CA ARG A 42 9.25 -10.23 6.32
C ARG A 42 7.90 -10.90 6.11
N ALA A 43 6.87 -10.13 5.74
CA ALA A 43 5.53 -10.68 5.51
C ALA A 43 5.51 -11.69 4.36
N VAL A 44 6.21 -11.42 3.25
CA VAL A 44 6.29 -12.35 2.12
C VAL A 44 7.04 -13.63 2.50
N ALA A 45 8.16 -13.51 3.22
CA ALA A 45 8.98 -14.65 3.60
C ALA A 45 8.29 -15.58 4.63
N GLU A 46 7.55 -15.01 5.58
CA GLU A 46 6.99 -15.77 6.71
C GLU A 46 5.59 -16.33 6.44
N HIS A 47 4.87 -15.84 5.42
CA HIS A 47 3.49 -16.22 5.14
C HIS A 47 3.31 -16.79 3.73
N PRO A 48 4.06 -17.85 3.36
CA PRO A 48 3.90 -18.47 2.04
C PRO A 48 2.48 -19.03 1.87
N GLY A 49 1.92 -18.90 0.67
CA GLY A 49 0.57 -19.38 0.36
C GLY A 49 -0.58 -18.59 0.98
N SER A 50 -0.29 -17.46 1.65
CA SER A 50 -1.30 -16.58 2.22
C SER A 50 -1.64 -15.40 1.30
N VAL A 51 -2.83 -14.81 1.49
CA VAL A 51 -3.17 -13.53 0.87
C VAL A 51 -2.64 -12.39 1.75
N LEU A 52 -1.70 -11.61 1.22
CA LEU A 52 -1.15 -10.43 1.88
C LEU A 52 -1.82 -9.16 1.35
N ALA A 53 -2.53 -8.46 2.23
CA ALA A 53 -3.10 -7.14 1.92
C ALA A 53 -2.08 -6.05 2.28
N LEU A 54 -1.39 -5.52 1.26
CA LEU A 54 -0.45 -4.41 1.43
C LEU A 54 -1.20 -3.07 1.51
N GLY A 55 -0.88 -2.25 2.51
CA GLY A 55 -1.30 -0.85 2.50
C GLY A 55 -0.62 -0.09 1.35
N ALA A 56 -1.24 0.97 0.85
CA ALA A 56 -0.70 1.72 -0.29
C ALA A 56 0.76 2.21 -0.07
N GLY A 57 1.08 2.66 1.15
CA GLY A 57 2.45 3.04 1.52
C GLY A 57 3.47 1.89 1.53
N HIS A 58 3.03 0.62 1.57
CA HIS A 58 3.91 -0.56 1.46
C HIS A 58 4.19 -0.97 0.01
N ALA A 59 3.62 -0.27 -0.97
CA ALA A 59 3.88 -0.47 -2.39
C ALA A 59 4.44 0.79 -3.08
N SER A 60 4.34 1.95 -2.42
CA SER A 60 4.78 3.24 -2.94
C SER A 60 5.95 3.82 -2.16
N TYR A 61 7.01 4.17 -2.89
CA TYR A 61 8.31 4.57 -2.33
C TYR A 61 8.88 5.74 -3.13
N THR A 62 9.39 6.75 -2.44
CA THR A 62 10.15 7.85 -3.06
C THR A 62 11.62 7.51 -3.19
N ASP A 63 12.15 6.68 -2.28
CA ASP A 63 13.49 6.11 -2.39
C ASP A 63 13.45 4.87 -3.32
N PRO A 64 14.09 4.92 -4.51
CA PRO A 64 14.10 3.80 -5.44
C PRO A 64 14.77 2.54 -4.87
N ALA A 65 15.64 2.66 -3.86
CA ALA A 65 16.24 1.50 -3.21
C ALA A 65 15.19 0.69 -2.44
N GLN A 66 14.19 1.35 -1.82
CA GLN A 66 13.12 0.65 -1.11
C GLN A 66 12.14 -0.03 -2.09
N LEU A 67 11.86 0.60 -3.23
CA LEU A 67 11.09 -0.04 -4.29
C LEU A 67 11.80 -1.29 -4.83
N ALA A 68 13.12 -1.22 -5.04
CA ALA A 68 13.91 -2.36 -5.51
C ALA A 68 13.87 -3.54 -4.52
N ARG A 69 13.95 -3.24 -3.21
CA ARG A 69 13.78 -4.22 -2.13
C ARG A 69 12.44 -4.94 -2.17
N VAL A 70 11.35 -4.17 -2.25
CA VAL A 70 10.00 -4.75 -2.34
C VAL A 70 9.81 -5.55 -3.63
N ARG A 71 10.34 -5.07 -4.76
CA ARG A 71 10.33 -5.82 -6.02
C ARG A 71 11.04 -7.16 -5.88
N ALA A 72 12.20 -7.20 -5.24
CA ALA A 72 12.94 -8.43 -5.01
C ALA A 72 12.17 -9.39 -4.10
N ALA A 73 11.54 -8.89 -3.03
CA ALA A 73 10.71 -9.71 -2.15
C ALA A 73 9.53 -10.34 -2.88
N LEU A 74 8.86 -9.58 -3.75
CA LEU A 74 7.69 -10.05 -4.50
C LEU A 74 8.05 -10.92 -5.72
N ALA A 75 9.32 -11.04 -6.10
CA ALA A 75 9.74 -11.74 -7.31
C ALA A 75 9.34 -13.23 -7.33
N SER A 76 9.24 -13.88 -6.16
CA SER A 76 8.81 -15.27 -6.03
C SER A 76 7.30 -15.44 -5.86
N VAL A 77 6.55 -14.35 -5.72
CA VAL A 77 5.10 -14.37 -5.52
C VAL A 77 4.42 -14.51 -6.88
N PRO A 78 3.63 -15.57 -7.14
CA PRO A 78 3.04 -15.79 -8.47
C PRO A 78 2.02 -14.69 -8.85
N HIS A 79 1.36 -14.11 -7.86
CA HIS A 79 0.27 -13.16 -8.07
C HIS A 79 0.42 -11.91 -7.20
N VAL A 80 0.76 -10.79 -7.84
CA VAL A 80 0.70 -9.45 -7.24
C VAL A 80 -0.40 -8.68 -7.96
N VAL A 81 -1.44 -8.28 -7.24
CA VAL A 81 -2.66 -7.72 -7.82
C VAL A 81 -2.90 -6.31 -7.29
N LEU A 82 -2.92 -5.34 -8.19
CA LEU A 82 -3.33 -3.97 -7.87
C LEU A 82 -4.86 -3.88 -7.93
N VAL A 83 -5.51 -3.59 -6.80
CA VAL A 83 -6.97 -3.48 -6.72
C VAL A 83 -7.39 -2.02 -6.79
N LEU A 84 -8.19 -1.66 -7.80
CA LEU A 84 -8.69 -0.30 -8.01
C LEU A 84 -10.22 -0.30 -8.15
N PRO A 85 -10.92 0.75 -7.66
CA PRO A 85 -12.35 0.89 -7.94
C PRO A 85 -12.62 1.25 -9.40
N SER A 86 -11.69 1.94 -10.07
CA SER A 86 -11.81 2.38 -11.47
C SER A 86 -10.43 2.64 -12.07
N THR A 87 -10.34 2.61 -13.40
CA THR A 87 -9.18 3.11 -14.17
C THR A 87 -9.28 4.61 -14.44
N ASP A 88 -10.48 5.19 -14.36
CA ASP A 88 -10.65 6.65 -14.39
C ASP A 88 -10.14 7.25 -13.09
N ARG A 89 -9.15 8.13 -13.19
CA ARG A 89 -8.42 8.67 -12.04
C ARG A 89 -9.33 9.44 -11.09
N GLU A 90 -10.12 10.38 -11.60
CA GLU A 90 -10.95 11.24 -10.76
C GLU A 90 -12.04 10.42 -10.06
N HIS A 91 -12.70 9.52 -10.79
CA HIS A 91 -13.68 8.61 -10.22
C HIS A 91 -13.05 7.69 -9.17
N ALA A 92 -11.87 7.12 -9.45
CA ALA A 92 -11.19 6.24 -8.51
C ALA A 92 -10.82 6.97 -7.22
N LEU A 93 -10.22 8.16 -7.32
CA LEU A 93 -9.87 8.97 -6.15
C LEU A 93 -11.10 9.41 -5.36
N GLY A 94 -12.21 9.73 -6.04
CA GLY A 94 -13.49 10.02 -5.38
C GLY A 94 -13.98 8.85 -4.53
N VAL A 95 -14.00 7.64 -5.10
CA VAL A 95 -14.40 6.42 -4.38
C VAL A 95 -13.44 6.09 -3.23
N LEU A 96 -12.13 6.15 -3.46
CA LEU A 96 -11.12 5.86 -2.43
C LEU A 96 -11.20 6.83 -1.25
N ARG A 97 -11.38 8.14 -1.51
CA ARG A 97 -11.54 9.15 -0.46
C ARG A 97 -12.81 8.93 0.34
N ALA A 98 -13.95 8.70 -0.32
CA ALA A 98 -15.22 8.43 0.36
C ALA A 98 -15.12 7.20 1.28
N ARG A 99 -14.52 6.11 0.80
CA ARG A 99 -14.28 4.89 1.60
C ARG A 99 -13.33 5.14 2.76
N SER A 100 -12.24 5.90 2.54
CA SER A 100 -11.27 6.20 3.59
C SER A 100 -11.86 7.09 4.68
N LEU A 101 -12.67 8.10 4.33
CA LEU A 101 -13.39 8.92 5.29
C LEU A 101 -14.35 8.08 6.13
N ALA A 102 -15.15 7.23 5.49
CA ALA A 102 -16.11 6.38 6.17
C ALA A 102 -15.45 5.34 7.12
N ALA A 103 -14.34 4.73 6.70
CA ALA A 103 -13.71 3.65 7.46
C ALA A 103 -12.62 4.11 8.43
N LYS A 104 -11.95 5.24 8.15
CA LYS A 104 -10.74 5.69 8.85
C LYS A 104 -10.80 7.14 9.34
N GLY A 105 -11.86 7.89 9.00
CA GLY A 105 -12.01 9.29 9.39
C GLY A 105 -11.01 10.24 8.73
N THR A 106 -10.35 9.83 7.64
CA THR A 106 -9.37 10.66 6.92
C THR A 106 -9.48 10.49 5.41
N ASP A 107 -9.30 11.58 4.68
CA ASP A 107 -9.18 11.63 3.22
C ASP A 107 -7.72 11.54 2.75
N TRP A 108 -6.77 11.36 3.67
CA TRP A 108 -5.33 11.33 3.42
C TRP A 108 -4.76 12.60 2.77
N ARG A 109 -5.29 13.78 3.13
CA ARG A 109 -4.78 15.09 2.68
C ARG A 109 -4.15 15.95 3.78
N PRO A 110 -3.20 15.44 4.58
CA PRO A 110 -2.58 16.22 5.64
C PRO A 110 -1.73 17.37 5.05
N ALA A 111 -1.91 18.58 5.59
CA ALA A 111 -1.13 19.76 5.24
C ALA A 111 -1.04 20.03 3.71
N GLY A 112 -2.12 19.74 2.97
CA GLY A 112 -2.21 19.99 1.53
C GLY A 112 -1.55 18.93 0.63
N HIS A 113 -0.91 17.90 1.20
CA HIS A 113 -0.34 16.79 0.44
C HIS A 113 -1.36 15.67 0.26
N ASP A 114 -1.65 15.28 -0.97
CA ASP A 114 -2.64 14.25 -1.30
C ASP A 114 -1.98 12.88 -1.49
N PHE A 115 -1.90 12.09 -0.42
CA PHE A 115 -1.29 10.76 -0.46
C PHE A 115 -2.08 9.78 -1.33
N LEU A 116 -3.42 9.87 -1.36
CA LEU A 116 -4.21 8.97 -2.21
C LEU A 116 -3.94 9.23 -3.68
N ALA A 117 -3.81 10.49 -4.09
CA ALA A 117 -3.39 10.84 -5.43
C ALA A 117 -1.97 10.34 -5.72
N GLU A 118 -1.01 10.60 -4.82
CA GLU A 118 0.37 10.14 -4.99
C GLU A 118 0.44 8.62 -5.17
N TRP A 119 -0.16 7.84 -4.27
CA TRP A 119 -0.13 6.38 -4.35
C TRP A 119 -0.86 5.83 -5.57
N PHE A 120 -1.94 6.47 -6.00
CA PHE A 120 -2.68 6.07 -7.20
C PHE A 120 -1.86 6.33 -8.48
N ASP A 121 -1.15 7.45 -8.54
CA ASP A 121 -0.37 7.87 -9.70
C ASP A 121 1.03 7.25 -9.74
N ASP A 122 1.48 6.62 -8.64
CA ASP A 122 2.83 6.07 -8.50
C ASP A 122 3.12 4.94 -9.53
N PRO A 123 4.05 5.17 -10.48
CA PRO A 123 4.47 4.14 -11.43
C PRO A 123 5.20 2.97 -10.73
N GLY A 124 5.84 3.22 -9.58
CA GLY A 124 6.48 2.18 -8.77
C GLY A 124 5.48 1.12 -8.35
N THR A 125 4.42 1.52 -7.65
CA THR A 125 3.30 0.66 -7.26
C THR A 125 2.73 -0.12 -8.45
N ARG A 126 2.48 0.55 -9.58
CA ARG A 126 1.94 -0.09 -10.79
C ARG A 126 2.88 -1.13 -11.38
N SER A 127 4.19 -0.87 -11.34
CA SER A 127 5.22 -1.77 -11.86
C SER A 127 5.47 -3.01 -11.00
N LEU A 128 4.93 -3.08 -9.78
CA LEU A 128 4.96 -4.28 -8.93
C LEU A 128 3.84 -5.26 -9.30
N ALA A 129 2.74 -4.77 -9.86
CA ALA A 129 1.56 -5.58 -10.11
C ALA A 129 1.70 -6.42 -11.37
N HIS A 130 1.41 -7.72 -11.25
CA HIS A 130 1.26 -8.62 -12.39
C HIS A 130 -0.06 -8.37 -13.10
N ARG A 131 -1.09 -7.95 -12.36
CA ARG A 131 -2.46 -7.70 -12.86
C ARG A 131 -3.13 -6.57 -12.10
N THR A 132 -4.09 -5.91 -12.75
CA THR A 132 -4.98 -4.95 -12.10
C THR A 132 -6.39 -5.52 -12.03
N LEU A 133 -6.98 -5.52 -10.83
CA LEU A 133 -8.38 -5.85 -10.60
C LEU A 133 -9.17 -4.56 -10.46
N VAL A 134 -10.06 -4.27 -11.41
CA VAL A 134 -11.04 -3.19 -11.28
C VAL A 134 -12.29 -3.75 -10.62
N THR A 135 -12.70 -3.20 -9.47
CA THR A 135 -13.89 -3.66 -8.74
C THR A 135 -15.18 -2.97 -9.21
N GLY A 136 -15.10 -1.74 -9.72
CA GLY A 136 -16.29 -0.95 -10.02
C GLY A 136 -17.21 -0.84 -8.80
N THR A 137 -18.49 -1.09 -9.03
CA THR A 137 -19.55 -1.11 -8.01
C THR A 137 -19.84 -2.52 -7.46
N GLU A 138 -19.02 -3.52 -7.78
CA GLU A 138 -19.20 -4.87 -7.26
C GLU A 138 -19.12 -4.89 -5.73
N ASP A 139 -19.94 -5.73 -5.11
CA ASP A 139 -19.79 -6.08 -3.70
C ASP A 139 -18.44 -6.78 -3.46
N PRO A 140 -17.74 -6.54 -2.33
CA PRO A 140 -16.44 -7.12 -2.06
C PRO A 140 -16.37 -8.65 -2.23
N ALA A 141 -17.43 -9.39 -1.86
CA ALA A 141 -17.43 -10.84 -1.98
C ALA A 141 -17.52 -11.29 -3.46
N ALA A 142 -18.20 -10.51 -4.30
CA ALA A 142 -18.24 -10.76 -5.74
C ALA A 142 -16.88 -10.52 -6.40
N SER A 143 -16.23 -9.39 -6.10
CA SER A 143 -14.88 -9.12 -6.62
C SER A 143 -13.85 -10.13 -6.13
N ALA A 144 -13.94 -10.58 -4.87
CA ALA A 144 -13.04 -11.59 -4.32
C ALA A 144 -13.20 -12.94 -5.03
N ARG A 145 -14.44 -13.40 -5.27
CA ARG A 145 -14.68 -14.64 -6.04
C ARG A 145 -14.18 -14.53 -7.47
N ARG A 146 -14.40 -13.39 -8.13
CA ARG A 146 -13.93 -13.15 -9.50
C ARG A 146 -12.40 -13.14 -9.57
N LEU A 147 -11.73 -12.57 -8.57
CA LEU A 147 -10.28 -12.62 -8.48
C LEU A 147 -9.80 -14.06 -8.29
N ALA A 148 -10.35 -14.80 -7.32
CA ALA A 148 -9.96 -16.19 -7.06
C ALA A 148 -10.10 -17.06 -8.32
N ALA A 149 -11.23 -16.97 -9.03
CA ALA A 149 -11.44 -17.71 -10.27
C ALA A 149 -10.43 -17.33 -11.38
N ALA A 150 -9.90 -16.11 -11.38
CA ALA A 150 -8.92 -15.65 -12.36
C ALA A 150 -7.46 -16.04 -12.02
N LEU A 151 -7.20 -16.48 -10.78
CA LEU A 151 -5.88 -16.92 -10.34
C LEU A 151 -5.68 -18.44 -10.49
N GLY A 152 -6.77 -19.21 -10.64
CA GLY A 152 -6.75 -20.67 -10.73
C GLY A 152 -6.84 -21.34 -9.37
#